data_AF-A0A6P8JD50-F1
#
_entry.id   AF-A0A6P8JD50-F1
#
_cell.length_a   1.000
_cell.length_b   1.000
_cell.length_c   1.000
_cell.angle_alpha   90.00
_cell.angle_beta   90.00
_cell.angle_gamma   90.00
#
_symmetry.space_group_name_H-M   'P 1'
#
loop_
_entity.id
_entity.type
_entity.pdbx_description
1 polymer ?
#
loop_
_entity_poly.entity_id
_entity_poly.type
_entity_poly.pdbx_seq_one_letter_code
_entity_poly.pdbx_strand_id
1 'polypeptide(L)'
;MMTTKTGTYRPSASLMVAAKEDSLEDYDYRLLLIKRTEGTSYALNHCVFPGGVFDPIEDQSAKWITFFKSLGVTDEQLKMCNHSQDSPRPEFLSGGDHFSRDIALRLTALRETFEEVGILICTEQCDIQNWDSKSDHPRTLLFEPSERSEWQYRVHNDASQFLELFRHHKVIPNIWSLQEWSIWRTAATANRSYDTVYYITMLDEHTRNIKLLLEPHEVASAHWMSPTEAWSSSQKGIIWLPFMLLYDIARLMNFYNFQELLNFSRQRSCNGSTLVQPVYYRCDDCMFGVLPGDELYPKEPGACTQTIVLSGSVDDLHRKAKQYNRYIVYDFHKVVLASNVPPGDGHLPLQPLVNNKIAKL
;
A
#
# COMPACT_ATOMS: atom_id res chain seq x y z
N MET A 1 -35.71 12.05 -14.47
CA MET A 1 -34.92 12.06 -13.22
C MET A 1 -33.70 11.18 -13.45
N MET A 2 -32.56 11.81 -13.74
CA MET A 2 -31.27 11.11 -13.90
C MET A 2 -30.79 10.70 -12.51
N THR A 3 -30.75 9.40 -12.26
CA THR A 3 -30.04 8.82 -11.13
C THR A 3 -28.55 9.10 -11.31
N THR A 4 -28.01 9.90 -10.40
CA THR A 4 -26.58 10.20 -10.29
C THR A 4 -25.79 8.91 -10.15
N LYS A 5 -25.05 8.51 -11.19
CA LYS A 5 -23.98 7.50 -11.06
C LYS A 5 -22.97 8.03 -10.04
N THR A 6 -22.91 7.41 -8.87
CA THR A 6 -21.83 7.55 -7.90
C THR A 6 -20.48 7.32 -8.60
N GLY A 7 -19.52 8.22 -8.38
CA GLY A 7 -18.28 8.33 -9.17
C GLY A 7 -17.44 7.05 -9.20
N THR A 8 -16.84 6.79 -10.36
CA THR A 8 -15.89 5.68 -10.58
C THR A 8 -14.67 5.83 -9.67
N TYR A 9 -14.32 4.78 -8.92
CA TYR A 9 -13.09 4.74 -8.12
C TYR A 9 -11.88 4.75 -9.05
N ARG A 10 -10.92 5.66 -8.79
CA ARG A 10 -9.69 5.74 -9.58
C ARG A 10 -8.67 4.70 -9.09
N PRO A 11 -8.12 3.85 -9.97
CA PRO A 11 -7.03 2.96 -9.61
C PRO A 11 -5.80 3.75 -9.12
N SER A 12 -5.13 3.22 -8.11
CA SER A 12 -3.93 3.78 -7.51
C SER A 12 -3.07 2.68 -6.92
N ALA A 13 -1.78 2.94 -6.74
CA ALA A 13 -0.85 2.00 -6.14
C ALA A 13 0.11 2.71 -5.19
N SER A 14 0.43 2.04 -4.09
CA SER A 14 1.38 2.52 -3.09
C SER A 14 2.40 1.44 -2.74
N LEU A 15 3.62 1.86 -2.39
CA LEU A 15 4.72 0.97 -2.09
C LEU A 15 5.19 1.13 -0.65
N MET A 16 5.03 0.08 0.15
CA MET A 16 5.66 -0.06 1.44
C MET A 16 7.11 -0.53 1.22
N VAL A 17 8.07 0.39 1.39
CA VAL A 17 9.49 0.04 1.28
C VAL A 17 10.01 -0.33 2.66
N ALA A 18 10.42 -1.59 2.85
CA ALA A 18 11.11 -2.07 4.04
C ALA A 18 12.61 -2.20 3.75
N ALA A 19 13.46 -1.60 4.58
CA ALA A 19 14.92 -1.67 4.45
C ALA A 19 15.56 -2.11 5.76
N LYS A 20 16.72 -2.79 5.69
CA LYS A 20 17.41 -3.29 6.88
C LYS A 20 17.87 -2.16 7.79
N GLU A 21 17.88 -2.43 9.08
CA GLU A 21 18.36 -1.50 10.09
C GLU A 21 19.46 -2.16 10.93
N ASP A 22 20.53 -1.42 11.22
CA ASP A 22 21.65 -1.93 12.01
C ASP A 22 21.36 -1.95 13.53
N SER A 23 20.25 -1.34 13.94
CA SER A 23 19.91 -1.16 15.36
C SER A 23 19.56 -2.48 16.06
N LEU A 24 20.00 -2.62 17.30
CA LEU A 24 19.57 -3.68 18.24
C LEU A 24 18.19 -3.40 18.88
N GLU A 25 17.35 -2.58 18.24
CA GLU A 25 15.98 -2.33 18.70
C GLU A 25 15.06 -3.53 18.41
N ASP A 26 13.75 -3.35 18.66
CA ASP A 26 12.74 -4.39 18.51
C ASP A 26 12.60 -4.92 17.07
N TYR A 27 13.04 -4.17 16.05
CA TYR A 27 12.95 -4.54 14.62
C TYR A 27 14.30 -4.39 13.92
N ASP A 28 14.67 -5.35 13.07
CA ASP A 28 15.88 -5.28 12.22
C ASP A 28 15.61 -4.63 10.85
N TYR A 29 14.48 -3.92 10.73
CA TYR A 29 14.09 -3.16 9.54
C TYR A 29 13.29 -1.91 9.89
N ARG A 30 13.22 -0.98 8.95
CA ARG A 30 12.35 0.20 8.99
C ARG A 30 11.53 0.30 7.72
N LEU A 31 10.35 0.92 7.86
CA LEU A 31 9.46 1.27 6.77
C LEU A 31 9.66 2.74 6.38
N LEU A 32 9.65 3.01 5.07
CA LEU A 32 9.68 4.38 4.56
C LEU A 32 8.29 5.02 4.62
N LEU A 33 8.16 6.10 5.37
CA LEU A 33 6.99 6.97 5.38
C LEU A 33 7.37 8.35 4.88
N ILE A 34 6.51 8.96 4.06
CA ILE A 34 6.65 10.34 3.60
C ILE A 34 5.59 11.20 4.28
N LYS A 35 5.99 12.39 4.73
CA LYS A 35 5.08 13.45 5.17
C LYS A 35 4.73 14.30 3.96
N ARG A 36 3.44 14.38 3.66
CA ARG A 36 2.94 15.20 2.54
C ARG A 36 3.09 16.69 2.84
N THR A 37 3.31 17.49 1.78
CA THR A 37 3.20 18.95 1.87
C THR A 37 1.78 19.36 2.25
N GLU A 38 1.65 20.55 2.86
CA GLU A 38 0.34 21.03 3.34
C GLU A 38 -0.70 21.10 2.21
N GLY A 39 -0.27 21.51 1.00
CA GLY A 39 -1.14 21.62 -0.18
C GLY A 39 -1.74 20.29 -0.66
N THR A 40 -1.12 19.15 -0.33
CA THR A 40 -1.61 17.82 -0.73
C THR A 40 -2.03 16.95 0.45
N SER A 41 -1.95 17.48 1.67
CA SER A 41 -2.31 16.78 2.91
C SER A 41 -3.82 16.81 3.19
N TYR A 42 -4.36 15.75 3.82
CA TYR A 42 -5.73 15.76 4.37
C TYR A 42 -5.77 16.24 5.83
N ALA A 43 -4.61 16.26 6.49
CA ALA A 43 -4.45 16.43 7.92
C ALA A 43 -3.08 17.03 8.23
N LEU A 44 -2.93 17.67 9.38
CA LEU A 44 -1.63 18.09 9.88
C LEU A 44 -0.73 16.86 10.10
N ASN A 45 0.53 16.96 9.70
CA ASN A 45 1.51 15.86 9.79
C ASN A 45 1.08 14.57 9.05
N HIS A 46 0.27 14.70 8.00
CA HIS A 46 -0.20 13.57 7.20
C HIS A 46 0.97 12.81 6.58
N CYS A 47 1.17 11.58 7.05
CA CYS A 47 2.16 10.64 6.53
C CYS A 47 1.49 9.50 5.77
N VAL A 48 2.14 9.06 4.70
CA VAL A 48 1.71 7.94 3.85
C VAL A 48 2.93 7.15 3.38
N PHE A 49 2.69 5.98 2.79
CA PHE A 49 3.68 5.33 1.95
C PHE A 49 3.75 6.01 0.58
N PRO A 50 4.90 6.00 -0.10
CA PRO A 50 4.99 6.53 -1.45
C PRO A 50 3.98 5.89 -2.40
N GLY A 51 3.37 6.69 -3.27
CA GLY A 51 2.35 6.18 -4.19
C GLY A 51 1.32 7.21 -4.64
N GLY A 52 0.61 6.85 -5.70
CA GLY A 52 -0.29 7.76 -6.37
C GLY A 52 -1.22 7.09 -7.38
N VAL A 53 -1.73 7.91 -8.29
CA VAL A 53 -2.79 7.51 -9.22
C VAL A 53 -2.18 6.81 -10.43
N PHE A 54 -2.83 5.74 -10.86
CA PHE A 54 -2.48 5.04 -12.09
C PHE A 54 -2.63 5.96 -13.32
N ASP A 55 -1.58 6.02 -14.16
CA ASP A 55 -1.64 6.71 -15.45
C ASP A 55 -2.12 5.73 -16.54
N PRO A 56 -3.34 5.88 -17.10
CA PRO A 56 -3.89 4.95 -18.07
C PRO A 56 -3.24 5.01 -19.46
N ILE A 57 -2.38 5.98 -19.74
CA ILE A 57 -1.67 6.08 -21.01
C ILE A 57 -0.29 5.45 -20.87
N GLU A 58 0.44 5.83 -19.83
CA GLU A 58 1.86 5.49 -19.70
C GLU A 58 2.12 4.22 -18.89
N ASP A 59 1.44 4.01 -17.76
CA ASP A 59 1.67 2.84 -16.89
C ASP A 59 1.17 1.53 -17.53
N GLN A 60 0.18 1.60 -18.43
CA GLN A 60 -0.31 0.45 -19.22
C GLN A 60 0.15 0.43 -20.69
N SER A 61 1.12 1.27 -21.05
CA SER A 61 1.61 1.38 -22.42
C SER A 61 2.18 0.07 -22.95
N ALA A 62 1.78 -0.35 -24.16
CA ALA A 62 2.34 -1.53 -24.83
C ALA A 62 3.88 -1.47 -24.99
N LYS A 63 4.46 -0.26 -24.95
CA LYS A 63 5.91 -0.03 -25.01
C LYS A 63 6.66 -0.73 -23.86
N TRP A 64 6.03 -0.90 -22.69
CA TRP A 64 6.60 -1.66 -21.58
C TRP A 64 6.83 -3.12 -21.94
N ILE A 65 5.84 -3.76 -22.56
CA ILE A 65 5.97 -5.16 -22.97
C ILE A 65 7.04 -5.33 -24.04
N THR A 66 7.10 -4.42 -25.02
CA THR A 66 8.19 -4.42 -26.00
C THR A 66 9.54 -4.25 -25.33
N PHE A 67 9.66 -3.37 -24.33
CA PHE A 67 10.88 -3.14 -23.58
C PHE A 67 11.31 -4.39 -22.78
N PHE A 68 10.42 -4.96 -21.97
CA PHE A 68 10.68 -6.19 -21.22
C PHE A 68 11.15 -7.33 -22.13
N LYS A 69 10.44 -7.57 -23.23
CA LYS A 69 10.81 -8.61 -24.21
C LYS A 69 12.15 -8.35 -24.87
N SER A 70 12.48 -7.08 -25.18
CA SER A 70 13.78 -6.70 -25.76
C SER A 70 14.96 -7.02 -24.85
N LEU A 71 14.71 -7.09 -23.54
CA LEU A 71 15.71 -7.45 -22.54
C LEU A 71 15.67 -8.94 -22.15
N GLY A 72 14.81 -9.74 -22.80
CA GLY A 72 14.75 -11.19 -22.61
C GLY A 72 13.79 -11.65 -21.53
N VAL A 73 12.92 -10.78 -21.03
CA VAL A 73 11.83 -11.18 -20.13
C VAL A 73 10.81 -12.01 -20.89
N THR A 74 10.47 -13.18 -20.37
CA THR A 74 9.51 -14.11 -20.99
C THR A 74 8.07 -13.80 -20.59
N ASP A 75 7.11 -14.30 -21.37
CA ASP A 75 5.69 -14.18 -21.02
C ASP A 75 5.37 -14.95 -19.72
N GLU A 76 6.09 -16.05 -19.43
CA GLU A 76 5.99 -16.81 -18.18
C GLU A 76 6.43 -15.97 -16.97
N GLN A 77 7.56 -15.26 -17.08
CA GLN A 77 8.03 -14.36 -16.03
C GLN A 77 7.04 -13.22 -15.78
N LEU A 78 6.45 -12.62 -16.83
CA LEU A 78 5.41 -11.61 -16.67
C LEU A 78 4.13 -12.17 -16.02
N LYS A 79 3.74 -13.41 -16.36
CA LYS A 79 2.58 -14.08 -15.75
C LYS A 79 2.76 -14.36 -14.25
N MET A 80 4.00 -14.43 -13.74
CA MET A 80 4.23 -14.58 -12.29
C MET A 80 3.65 -13.42 -11.49
N CYS A 81 3.59 -12.20 -12.05
CA CYS A 81 2.92 -11.09 -11.36
C CYS A 81 1.42 -11.37 -11.16
N ASN A 82 0.81 -12.20 -12.01
CA ASN A 82 -0.62 -12.51 -12.02
C ASN A 82 -0.95 -13.87 -11.38
N HIS A 83 -0.20 -14.30 -10.35
CA HIS A 83 -0.33 -15.62 -9.71
C HIS A 83 -1.78 -16.16 -9.72
N SER A 84 -1.95 -17.44 -10.05
CA SER A 84 -3.25 -18.13 -10.02
C SER A 84 -3.77 -18.20 -8.59
N GLN A 85 -4.66 -17.27 -8.21
CA GLN A 85 -5.20 -17.15 -6.86
C GLN A 85 -6.46 -18.01 -6.70
N ASP A 86 -6.69 -18.52 -5.49
CA ASP A 86 -7.86 -19.35 -5.14
C ASP A 86 -9.18 -18.54 -5.08
N SER A 87 -9.11 -17.20 -5.12
CA SER A 87 -10.25 -16.29 -4.96
C SER A 87 -10.34 -15.27 -6.12
N PRO A 88 -11.55 -14.76 -6.45
CA PRO A 88 -11.72 -13.78 -7.52
C PRO A 88 -11.05 -12.45 -7.16
N ARG A 89 -10.04 -12.08 -7.95
CA ARG A 89 -9.30 -10.82 -7.84
C ARG A 89 -10.19 -9.61 -8.14
N PRO A 90 -10.00 -8.46 -7.47
CA PRO A 90 -10.76 -7.24 -7.78
C PRO A 90 -10.60 -6.81 -9.24
N GLU A 91 -11.69 -6.37 -9.86
CA GLU A 91 -11.74 -6.01 -11.29
C GLU A 91 -10.70 -4.94 -11.69
N PHE A 92 -10.43 -3.99 -10.79
CA PHE A 92 -9.45 -2.93 -11.03
C PHE A 92 -8.00 -3.43 -11.06
N LEU A 93 -7.72 -4.70 -10.73
CA LEU A 93 -6.40 -5.31 -10.87
C LEU A 93 -6.36 -6.38 -11.97
N SER A 94 -7.50 -7.00 -12.29
CA SER A 94 -7.57 -8.09 -13.29
C SER A 94 -7.87 -7.61 -14.71
N GLY A 95 -8.26 -6.34 -14.89
CA GLY A 95 -8.42 -5.73 -16.21
C GLY A 95 -7.09 -5.43 -16.91
N GLY A 96 -7.13 -4.57 -17.93
CA GLY A 96 -5.96 -4.11 -18.68
C GLY A 96 -6.05 -4.44 -20.17
N ASP A 97 -5.46 -3.60 -21.01
CA ASP A 97 -5.63 -3.68 -22.47
C ASP A 97 -4.57 -4.59 -23.12
N HIS A 98 -3.30 -4.35 -22.81
CA HIS A 98 -2.15 -5.05 -23.42
C HIS A 98 -1.55 -6.13 -22.51
N PHE A 99 -1.69 -5.93 -21.20
CA PHE A 99 -1.22 -6.81 -20.15
C PHE A 99 -2.06 -6.54 -18.90
N SER A 100 -1.92 -7.41 -17.89
CA SER A 100 -2.66 -7.30 -16.64
C SER A 100 -2.43 -5.95 -15.96
N ARG A 101 -3.51 -5.33 -15.48
CA ARG A 101 -3.44 -4.06 -14.74
C ARG A 101 -2.66 -4.19 -13.43
N ASP A 102 -2.46 -5.39 -12.90
CA ASP A 102 -1.51 -5.62 -11.80
C ASP A 102 -0.07 -5.21 -12.17
N ILE A 103 0.41 -5.63 -13.33
CA ILE A 103 1.74 -5.23 -13.82
C ILE A 103 1.79 -3.70 -13.97
N ALA A 104 0.71 -3.10 -14.47
CA ALA A 104 0.63 -1.66 -14.66
C ALA A 104 0.66 -0.91 -13.32
N LEU A 105 -0.06 -1.41 -12.30
CA LEU A 105 -0.08 -0.85 -10.95
C LEU A 105 1.23 -1.07 -10.19
N ARG A 106 1.98 -2.14 -10.47
CA ARG A 106 3.36 -2.30 -9.99
C ARG A 106 4.28 -1.26 -10.60
N LEU A 107 4.12 -0.96 -11.90
CA LEU A 107 4.84 0.14 -12.55
C LEU A 107 4.45 1.50 -11.95
N THR A 108 3.16 1.74 -11.70
CA THR A 108 2.67 2.94 -10.98
C THR A 108 3.35 3.08 -9.62
N ALA A 109 3.36 2.02 -8.80
CA ALA A 109 3.98 2.06 -7.46
C ALA A 109 5.48 2.40 -7.54
N LEU A 110 6.20 1.83 -8.50
CA LEU A 110 7.62 2.13 -8.74
C LEU A 110 7.85 3.55 -9.27
N ARG A 111 7.00 4.02 -10.18
CA ARG A 111 7.06 5.37 -10.76
C ARG A 111 6.86 6.42 -9.68
N GLU A 112 5.78 6.32 -8.92
CA GLU A 112 5.44 7.25 -7.84
C GLU A 112 6.51 7.24 -6.74
N THR A 113 7.07 6.07 -6.40
CA THR A 113 8.20 5.97 -5.46
C THR A 113 9.44 6.70 -5.98
N PHE A 114 9.73 6.61 -7.27
CA PHE A 114 10.83 7.35 -7.88
C PHE A 114 10.54 8.86 -7.92
N GLU A 115 9.33 9.25 -8.31
CA GLU A 115 8.87 10.64 -8.33
C GLU A 115 9.00 11.28 -6.96
N GLU A 116 8.44 10.68 -5.91
CA GLU A 116 8.35 11.29 -4.59
C GLU A 116 9.67 11.25 -3.79
N VAL A 117 10.43 10.15 -3.88
CA VAL A 117 11.62 9.92 -3.01
C VAL A 117 12.89 9.50 -3.74
N GLY A 118 12.86 9.40 -5.08
CA GLY A 118 14.05 9.10 -5.89
C GLY A 118 14.62 7.69 -5.69
N ILE A 119 13.85 6.78 -5.11
CA ILE A 119 14.22 5.37 -4.99
C ILE A 119 13.87 4.67 -6.32
N LEU A 120 14.88 4.08 -6.96
CA LEU A 120 14.72 3.39 -8.24
C LEU A 120 15.06 1.90 -8.07
N ILE A 121 14.02 1.06 -8.05
CA ILE A 121 14.12 -0.38 -7.77
C ILE A 121 14.20 -1.14 -9.10
N CYS A 122 15.35 -1.75 -9.34
CA CYS A 122 15.73 -2.34 -10.61
C CYS A 122 16.18 -3.79 -10.48
N THR A 123 16.37 -4.43 -11.63
CA THR A 123 17.16 -5.65 -11.81
C THR A 123 17.98 -5.52 -13.08
N GLU A 124 19.09 -6.25 -13.16
CA GLU A 124 19.91 -6.29 -14.37
C GLU A 124 19.40 -7.34 -15.35
N GLN A 125 19.76 -7.18 -16.63
CA GLN A 125 19.40 -8.14 -17.67
C GLN A 125 19.99 -9.53 -17.41
N CYS A 126 21.23 -9.61 -16.92
CA CYS A 126 21.85 -10.90 -16.60
C CYS A 126 21.15 -11.62 -15.45
N ASP A 127 20.60 -10.89 -14.48
CA ASP A 127 19.83 -11.48 -13.39
C ASP A 127 18.54 -12.10 -13.92
N ILE A 128 17.81 -11.40 -14.81
CA ILE A 128 16.59 -11.93 -15.45
C ILE A 128 16.86 -13.20 -16.27
N GLN A 129 17.96 -13.24 -17.01
CA GLN A 129 18.30 -14.37 -17.87
C GLN A 129 18.70 -15.62 -17.08
N ASN A 130 19.30 -15.43 -15.91
CA ASN A 130 19.72 -16.51 -15.03
C ASN A 130 18.67 -16.85 -13.95
N TRP A 131 17.56 -16.11 -13.91
CA TRP A 131 16.51 -16.29 -12.91
C TRP A 131 15.69 -17.55 -13.21
N ASP A 132 15.76 -18.53 -12.30
CA ASP A 132 14.89 -19.71 -12.31
C ASP A 132 13.50 -19.30 -11.83
N SER A 133 12.44 -19.69 -12.54
CA SER A 133 11.06 -19.43 -12.13
C SER A 133 10.66 -20.13 -10.82
N LYS A 134 11.49 -21.05 -10.32
CA LYS A 134 11.38 -21.63 -8.96
C LYS A 134 12.01 -20.78 -7.86
N SER A 135 12.83 -19.79 -8.23
CA SER A 135 13.39 -18.82 -7.29
C SER A 135 12.50 -17.59 -7.21
N ASP A 136 12.42 -16.97 -6.03
CA ASP A 136 11.34 -16.03 -5.71
C ASP A 136 11.24 -14.84 -6.67
N HIS A 137 12.31 -14.07 -6.85
CA HIS A 137 12.37 -12.95 -7.78
C HIS A 137 13.82 -12.68 -8.22
N PRO A 138 14.07 -12.01 -9.35
CA PRO A 138 15.41 -11.63 -9.75
C PRO A 138 16.03 -10.66 -8.73
N ARG A 139 17.36 -10.64 -8.64
CA ARG A 139 18.08 -9.81 -7.67
C ARG A 139 17.61 -8.34 -7.74
N THR A 140 17.30 -7.76 -6.59
CA THR A 140 16.99 -6.34 -6.49
C THR A 140 18.27 -5.52 -6.53
N LEU A 141 18.29 -4.50 -7.38
CA LEU A 141 19.31 -3.47 -7.46
C LEU A 141 18.67 -2.13 -7.11
N LEU A 142 19.16 -1.47 -6.06
CA LEU A 142 18.86 -0.07 -5.82
C LEU A 142 19.79 0.80 -6.68
N PHE A 143 19.26 1.32 -7.79
CA PHE A 143 20.06 2.03 -8.77
C PHE A 143 20.07 3.55 -8.51
N GLU A 144 21.24 4.14 -8.34
CA GLU A 144 21.42 5.59 -8.11
C GLU A 144 22.15 6.24 -9.29
N PRO A 145 21.45 6.65 -10.38
CA PRO A 145 22.10 7.30 -11.51
C PRO A 145 22.64 8.68 -11.14
N SER A 146 23.75 9.09 -11.77
CA SER A 146 24.33 10.43 -11.51
C SER A 146 23.39 11.58 -11.84
N GLU A 147 22.52 11.41 -12.84
CA GLU A 147 21.52 12.38 -13.31
C GLU A 147 20.16 12.22 -12.59
N ARG A 148 20.12 11.56 -11.43
CA ARG A 148 18.87 11.19 -10.73
C ARG A 148 17.90 12.36 -10.56
N SER A 149 18.38 13.54 -10.20
CA SER A 149 17.51 14.71 -10.01
C SER A 149 16.89 15.21 -11.30
N GLU A 150 17.60 15.14 -12.43
CA GLU A 150 17.04 15.51 -13.73
C GLU A 150 15.98 14.50 -14.17
N TRP A 151 16.25 13.21 -13.97
CA TRP A 151 15.28 12.17 -14.26
C TRP A 151 14.04 12.25 -13.37
N GLN A 152 14.19 12.48 -12.07
CA GLN A 152 13.06 12.67 -11.16
C GLN A 152 12.19 13.84 -11.62
N TYR A 153 12.80 14.98 -11.95
CA TYR A 153 12.07 16.13 -12.49
C TYR A 153 11.33 15.78 -13.79
N ARG A 154 11.97 15.08 -14.72
CA ARG A 154 11.35 14.67 -15.99
C ARG A 154 10.16 13.73 -15.78
N VAL A 155 10.31 12.72 -14.92
CA VAL A 155 9.25 11.74 -14.64
C VAL A 155 8.08 12.39 -13.91
N HIS A 156 8.34 13.24 -12.90
CA HIS A 156 7.31 13.99 -12.19
C HIS A 156 6.43 14.85 -13.12
N ASN A 157 7.03 15.45 -14.16
CA ASN A 157 6.29 16.28 -15.12
C ASN A 157 5.66 15.48 -16.28
N ASP A 158 6.15 14.27 -16.56
CA ASP A 158 5.73 13.44 -17.68
C ASP A 158 6.02 11.95 -17.37
N ALA A 159 4.97 11.20 -17.03
CA ALA A 159 5.06 9.78 -16.68
C ALA A 159 5.70 8.92 -17.78
N SER A 160 5.64 9.34 -19.06
CA SER A 160 6.26 8.60 -20.18
C SER A 160 7.80 8.53 -20.05
N GLN A 161 8.39 9.50 -19.35
CA GLN A 161 9.83 9.56 -19.10
C GLN A 161 10.31 8.43 -18.19
N PHE A 162 9.41 7.78 -17.43
CA PHE A 162 9.79 6.66 -16.57
C PHE A 162 10.30 5.48 -17.40
N LEU A 163 9.64 5.15 -18.51
CA LEU A 163 10.14 4.13 -19.42
C LEU A 163 11.49 4.53 -20.05
N GLU A 164 11.64 5.79 -20.43
CA GLU A 164 12.88 6.30 -21.04
C GLU A 164 14.06 6.28 -20.05
N LEU A 165 13.81 6.47 -18.76
CA LEU A 165 14.80 6.30 -17.70
C LEU A 165 15.39 4.88 -17.72
N PHE A 166 14.54 3.84 -17.74
CA PHE A 166 15.02 2.45 -17.80
C PHE A 166 15.73 2.11 -19.11
N ARG A 167 15.25 2.65 -20.24
CA ARG A 167 15.92 2.50 -21.55
C ARG A 167 17.31 3.11 -21.56
N HIS A 168 17.44 4.32 -21.02
CA HIS A 168 18.69 5.06 -21.00
C HIS A 168 19.76 4.31 -20.18
N HIS A 169 19.39 3.86 -18.98
CA HIS A 169 20.32 3.18 -18.07
C HIS A 169 20.45 1.66 -18.33
N LYS A 170 19.65 1.11 -19.24
CA LYS A 170 19.64 -0.32 -19.61
C LYS A 170 19.40 -1.25 -18.40
N VAL A 171 18.58 -0.80 -17.47
CA VAL A 171 18.12 -1.56 -16.31
C VAL A 171 16.63 -1.86 -16.46
N ILE A 172 16.11 -2.82 -15.70
CA ILE A 172 14.71 -3.27 -15.80
C ILE A 172 13.99 -2.92 -14.49
N PRO A 173 12.77 -2.35 -14.50
CA PRO A 173 12.01 -2.16 -13.26
C PRO A 173 11.72 -3.53 -12.64
N ASN A 174 12.10 -3.73 -11.38
CA ASN A 174 11.92 -5.02 -10.73
C ASN A 174 10.51 -5.17 -10.14
N ILE A 175 9.52 -5.29 -11.03
CA ILE A 175 8.10 -5.46 -10.69
C ILE A 175 7.82 -6.74 -9.89
N TRP A 176 8.72 -7.74 -9.95
CA TRP A 176 8.62 -9.02 -9.25
C TRP A 176 9.03 -8.93 -7.78
N SER A 177 9.84 -7.92 -7.41
CA SER A 177 10.19 -7.67 -6.01
C SER A 177 9.01 -7.20 -5.17
N LEU A 178 7.96 -6.67 -5.81
CA LEU A 178 6.75 -6.17 -5.14
C LEU A 178 5.83 -7.34 -4.77
N GLN A 179 5.42 -7.43 -3.50
CA GLN A 179 4.44 -8.41 -3.03
C GLN A 179 3.13 -7.71 -2.70
N GLU A 180 2.01 -8.25 -3.18
CA GLU A 180 0.69 -7.69 -2.86
C GLU A 180 0.40 -7.84 -1.37
N TRP A 181 0.23 -6.70 -0.68
CA TRP A 181 0.03 -6.64 0.76
C TRP A 181 -1.45 -6.51 1.11
N SER A 182 -2.11 -5.45 0.62
CA SER A 182 -3.50 -5.16 0.94
C SER A 182 -4.16 -4.37 -0.20
N ILE A 183 -5.50 -4.40 -0.22
CA ILE A 183 -6.28 -3.62 -1.18
C ILE A 183 -7.39 -2.90 -0.44
N TRP A 184 -7.45 -1.59 -0.65
CA TRP A 184 -8.39 -0.71 0.01
C TRP A 184 -9.15 0.14 -0.99
N ARG A 185 -10.48 0.12 -0.88
CA ARG A 185 -11.38 1.07 -1.52
C ARG A 185 -11.67 2.20 -0.55
N THR A 186 -11.61 3.44 -1.01
CA THR A 186 -12.00 4.59 -0.19
C THR A 186 -13.48 4.47 0.22
N ALA A 187 -13.86 4.92 1.42
CA ALA A 187 -15.26 4.89 1.83
C ALA A 187 -16.17 5.62 0.83
N ALA A 188 -17.40 5.13 0.66
CA ALA A 188 -18.38 5.76 -0.23
C ALA A 188 -18.81 7.18 0.22
N THR A 189 -18.48 7.58 1.45
CA THR A 189 -18.69 8.93 2.00
C THR A 189 -17.61 9.94 1.60
N ALA A 190 -16.50 9.49 0.98
CA ALA A 190 -15.37 10.37 0.69
C ALA A 190 -15.57 11.20 -0.58
N ASN A 191 -15.01 12.41 -0.59
CA ASN A 191 -15.04 13.30 -1.75
C ASN A 191 -14.12 12.85 -2.89
N ARG A 192 -13.06 12.09 -2.56
CA ARG A 192 -12.12 11.53 -3.53
C ARG A 192 -12.14 10.01 -3.37
N SER A 193 -12.37 9.32 -4.46
CA SER A 193 -12.61 7.87 -4.46
C SER A 193 -11.48 7.15 -5.20
N TYR A 194 -10.77 6.30 -4.47
CA TYR A 194 -9.67 5.49 -5.00
C TYR A 194 -9.86 4.02 -4.66
N ASP A 195 -9.45 3.17 -5.60
CA ASP A 195 -9.10 1.78 -5.34
C ASP A 195 -7.59 1.70 -5.30
N THR A 196 -7.02 1.41 -4.14
CA THR A 196 -5.58 1.40 -3.91
C THR A 196 -5.10 0.00 -3.60
N VAL A 197 -4.18 -0.49 -4.40
CA VAL A 197 -3.36 -1.65 -4.05
C VAL A 197 -2.10 -1.18 -3.31
N TYR A 198 -1.79 -1.82 -2.20
CA TYR A 198 -0.53 -1.63 -1.50
C TYR A 198 0.36 -2.83 -1.80
N TYR A 199 1.54 -2.54 -2.33
CA TYR A 199 2.61 -3.52 -2.46
C TYR A 199 3.62 -3.31 -1.34
N ILE A 200 4.33 -4.37 -0.96
CA ILE A 200 5.50 -4.29 -0.08
C ILE A 200 6.73 -4.80 -0.83
N THR A 201 7.87 -4.13 -0.63
CA THR A 201 9.16 -4.57 -1.15
C THR A 201 10.22 -4.48 -0.06
N MET A 202 11.21 -5.37 -0.16
CA MET A 202 12.26 -5.57 0.83
C MET A 202 13.59 -5.23 0.17
N LEU A 203 14.24 -4.18 0.67
CA LEU A 203 15.56 -3.75 0.22
C LEU A 203 16.61 -4.35 1.15
N ASP A 204 17.54 -5.11 0.57
CA ASP A 204 18.65 -5.71 1.30
C ASP A 204 19.65 -4.67 1.82
N GLU A 205 19.59 -3.44 1.29
CA GLU A 205 20.35 -2.28 1.74
C GLU A 205 19.91 -1.79 3.12
N HIS A 206 20.88 -1.30 3.90
CA HIS A 206 20.61 -0.66 5.18
C HIS A 206 20.09 0.77 4.98
N THR A 207 19.13 1.19 5.80
CA THR A 207 18.49 2.53 5.78
C THR A 207 19.50 3.67 5.65
N ARG A 208 20.61 3.63 6.41
CA ARG A 208 21.68 4.65 6.39
C ARG A 208 22.40 4.79 5.04
N ASN A 209 22.34 3.76 4.19
CA ASN A 209 22.99 3.74 2.88
C ASN A 209 22.03 4.14 1.75
N ILE A 210 20.72 4.23 2.04
CA ILE A 210 19.70 4.60 1.05
C ILE A 210 19.57 6.12 1.02
N LYS A 211 19.97 6.74 -0.08
CA LYS A 211 19.87 8.20 -0.25
C LYS A 211 18.55 8.58 -0.86
N LEU A 212 17.65 9.16 -0.06
CA LEU A 212 16.40 9.73 -0.56
C LEU A 212 16.65 11.04 -1.32
N LEU A 213 15.87 11.26 -2.37
CA LEU A 213 15.76 12.54 -3.07
C LEU A 213 14.29 12.95 -3.05
N LEU A 214 13.93 13.89 -2.18
CA LEU A 214 12.54 14.26 -1.97
C LEU A 214 12.07 15.25 -3.03
N GLU A 215 10.91 14.99 -3.62
CA GLU A 215 10.24 15.95 -4.50
C GLU A 215 9.58 17.04 -3.64
N PRO A 216 9.99 18.31 -3.76
CA PRO A 216 9.61 19.36 -2.81
C PRO A 216 8.17 19.85 -2.91
N HIS A 217 7.44 19.60 -3.99
CA HIS A 217 6.03 20.01 -4.12
C HIS A 217 5.09 19.02 -3.43
N GLU A 218 5.44 17.73 -3.40
CA GLU A 218 4.60 16.67 -2.83
C GLU A 218 5.07 16.16 -1.46
N VAL A 219 6.39 16.15 -1.22
CA VAL A 219 7.00 15.56 -0.03
C VAL A 219 7.70 16.62 0.83
N ALA A 220 7.17 16.86 2.03
CA ALA A 220 7.75 17.79 3.00
C ALA A 220 8.93 17.18 3.77
N SER A 221 8.84 15.89 4.12
CA SER A 221 9.90 15.14 4.79
C SER A 221 9.69 13.64 4.61
N ALA A 222 10.71 12.84 4.90
CA ALA A 222 10.62 11.38 4.90
C ALA A 222 11.26 10.80 6.17
N HIS A 223 10.75 9.64 6.59
CA HIS A 223 11.11 8.99 7.84
C HIS A 223 11.23 7.49 7.64
N TRP A 224 12.33 6.91 8.11
CA TRP A 224 12.46 5.46 8.32
C TRP A 224 11.98 5.16 9.74
N MET A 225 10.89 4.41 9.89
CA MET A 225 10.28 4.09 11.19
C MET A 225 9.99 2.60 11.30
N SER A 226 10.16 2.02 12.48
CA SER A 226 9.65 0.68 12.74
C SER A 226 8.11 0.71 12.77
N PRO A 227 7.43 -0.44 12.58
CA PRO A 227 5.97 -0.51 12.72
C PRO A 227 5.47 0.05 14.06
N THR A 228 6.15 -0.28 15.16
CA THR A 228 5.77 0.17 16.51
C THR A 228 5.99 1.67 16.71
N GLU A 229 7.05 2.25 16.14
CA GLU A 229 7.27 3.69 16.15
C GLU A 229 6.22 4.45 15.34
N ALA A 230 5.88 3.96 14.14
CA ALA A 230 4.86 4.57 13.29
C ALA A 230 3.50 4.58 14.00
N TRP A 231 3.12 3.44 14.60
CA TRP A 231 1.91 3.34 15.43
C TRP A 231 1.94 4.35 16.59
N SER A 232 2.99 4.30 17.40
CA SER A 232 3.12 5.13 18.62
C SER A 232 3.17 6.63 18.30
N SER A 233 3.82 7.01 17.20
CA SER A 233 3.92 8.40 16.75
C SER A 233 2.58 8.93 16.27
N SER A 234 1.76 8.09 15.63
CA SER A 234 0.39 8.43 15.25
C SER A 234 -0.49 8.66 16.48
N GLN A 235 -0.44 7.74 17.46
CA GLN A 235 -1.20 7.86 18.71
C GLN A 235 -0.80 9.09 19.55
N LYS A 236 0.47 9.52 19.45
CA LYS A 236 0.98 10.74 20.12
C LYS A 236 0.73 12.03 19.31
N GLY A 237 0.16 11.94 18.12
CA GLY A 237 -0.06 13.09 17.23
C GLY A 237 1.20 13.70 16.60
N ILE A 238 2.34 12.99 16.65
CA ILE A 238 3.60 13.41 16.00
C ILE A 238 3.47 13.31 14.49
N ILE A 239 2.88 12.20 14.02
CA ILE A 239 2.44 12.01 12.64
C ILE A 239 0.94 11.75 12.64
N TRP A 240 0.31 11.88 11.46
CA TRP A 240 -1.04 11.42 11.25
C TRP A 240 -1.05 10.38 10.14
N LEU A 241 -1.58 9.19 10.45
CA LEU A 241 -1.73 8.11 9.49
C LEU A 241 -3.23 7.90 9.20
N PRO A 242 -3.64 7.81 7.92
CA PRO A 242 -4.98 7.35 7.57
C PRO A 242 -5.25 5.99 8.22
N PHE A 243 -6.51 5.73 8.56
CA PHE A 243 -6.84 4.51 9.30
C PHE A 243 -6.46 3.22 8.55
N MET A 244 -6.53 3.20 7.20
CA MET A 244 -6.08 2.04 6.40
C MET A 244 -4.63 1.70 6.75
N LEU A 245 -3.78 2.74 6.82
CA LEU A 245 -2.36 2.58 7.08
C LEU A 245 -2.13 2.22 8.54
N LEU A 246 -2.90 2.76 9.48
CA LEU A 246 -2.86 2.30 10.89
C LEU A 246 -3.21 0.82 11.01
N TYR A 247 -4.19 0.33 10.25
CA TYR A 247 -4.60 -1.06 10.26
C TYR A 247 -3.50 -1.97 9.68
N ASP A 248 -2.88 -1.58 8.58
CA ASP A 248 -1.77 -2.34 7.99
C ASP A 248 -0.48 -2.25 8.83
N ILE A 249 -0.18 -1.11 9.45
CA ILE A 249 0.91 -0.98 10.43
C ILE A 249 0.66 -1.93 11.62
N ALA A 250 -0.56 -1.98 12.16
CA ALA A 250 -0.91 -2.88 13.24
C ALA A 250 -0.78 -4.38 12.86
N ARG A 251 -0.90 -4.72 11.57
CA ARG A 251 -0.55 -6.06 11.07
C ARG A 251 0.95 -6.25 10.99
N LEU A 252 1.68 -5.28 10.41
CA LEU A 252 3.14 -5.30 10.28
C LEU A 252 3.87 -5.40 11.63
N MET A 253 3.28 -4.89 12.71
CA MET A 253 3.81 -5.03 14.07
C MET A 253 4.01 -6.49 14.53
N ASN A 254 3.43 -7.49 13.85
CA ASN A 254 3.66 -8.90 14.16
C ASN A 254 5.01 -9.44 13.66
N PHE A 255 5.73 -8.73 12.78
CA PHE A 255 7.01 -9.17 12.24
C PHE A 255 8.15 -8.30 12.76
N TYR A 256 9.03 -8.89 13.55
CA TYR A 256 10.22 -8.19 14.09
C TYR A 256 11.45 -8.39 13.20
N ASN A 257 11.46 -9.46 12.39
CA ASN A 257 12.56 -9.84 11.53
C ASN A 257 12.26 -9.61 10.04
N PHE A 258 13.22 -9.02 9.34
CA PHE A 258 13.17 -8.65 7.94
C PHE A 258 12.97 -9.87 7.04
N GLN A 259 13.68 -10.96 7.33
CA GLN A 259 13.59 -12.18 6.52
C GLN A 259 12.25 -12.90 6.73
N GLU A 260 11.70 -12.87 7.94
CA GLU A 260 10.35 -13.41 8.21
C GLU A 260 9.27 -12.61 7.46
N LEU A 261 9.35 -11.28 7.46
CA LEU A 261 8.45 -10.42 6.70
C LEU A 261 8.55 -10.69 5.19
N LEU A 262 9.78 -10.83 4.67
CA LEU A 262 10.04 -11.18 3.28
C LEU A 262 9.40 -12.52 2.90
N ASN A 263 9.65 -13.55 3.70
CA ASN A 263 9.12 -14.89 3.44
C ASN A 263 7.59 -14.91 3.51
N PHE A 264 7.01 -14.25 4.52
CA PHE A 264 5.56 -14.16 4.66
C PHE A 264 4.92 -13.42 3.49
N SER A 265 5.42 -12.24 3.13
CA SER A 265 4.84 -11.43 2.04
C SER A 265 4.85 -12.18 0.71
N ARG A 266 5.94 -12.91 0.39
CA ARG A 266 6.04 -13.76 -0.80
C ARG A 266 5.03 -14.92 -0.77
N GLN A 267 4.92 -15.63 0.34
CA GLN A 267 3.99 -16.76 0.44
C GLN A 267 2.53 -16.30 0.38
N ARG A 268 2.21 -15.19 1.06
CA ARG A 268 0.85 -14.67 1.16
C ARG A 268 0.36 -14.04 -0.13
N SER A 269 1.23 -13.41 -0.93
CA SER A 269 0.82 -12.73 -2.18
C SER A 269 0.13 -13.69 -3.17
N CYS A 270 0.44 -14.98 -3.12
CA CYS A 270 -0.22 -16.04 -3.89
C CYS A 270 -1.73 -16.17 -3.60
N ASN A 271 -2.20 -15.78 -2.40
CA ASN A 271 -3.60 -15.87 -2.01
C ASN A 271 -4.45 -14.72 -2.57
N GLY A 272 -3.80 -13.63 -3.01
CA GLY A 272 -4.46 -12.38 -3.37
C GLY A 272 -5.00 -11.60 -2.20
N SER A 273 -5.76 -10.56 -2.51
CA SER A 273 -6.40 -9.72 -1.50
C SER A 273 -7.81 -9.38 -1.91
N THR A 274 -8.69 -9.44 -0.92
CA THR A 274 -10.04 -8.91 -0.99
C THR A 274 -9.98 -7.39 -1.03
N LEU A 275 -10.74 -6.76 -1.93
CA LEU A 275 -10.95 -5.31 -1.94
C LEU A 275 -11.80 -4.92 -0.72
N VAL A 276 -11.17 -4.31 0.28
CA VAL A 276 -11.85 -3.90 1.51
C VAL A 276 -12.32 -2.45 1.42
N GLN A 277 -13.60 -2.20 1.72
CA GLN A 277 -14.17 -0.86 1.80
C GLN A 277 -14.71 -0.59 3.21
N PRO A 278 -14.23 0.44 3.93
CA PRO A 278 -14.82 0.81 5.22
C PRO A 278 -16.22 1.40 5.07
N VAL A 279 -17.06 1.13 6.07
CA VAL A 279 -18.36 1.78 6.24
C VAL A 279 -18.39 2.53 7.55
N TYR A 280 -18.72 3.82 7.49
CA TYR A 280 -18.67 4.72 8.63
C TYR A 280 -20.00 4.79 9.38
N TYR A 281 -19.89 4.72 10.70
CA TYR A 281 -20.97 4.90 11.66
C TYR A 281 -20.63 6.06 12.62
N ARG A 282 -21.67 6.67 13.17
CA ARG A 282 -21.58 7.69 14.22
C ARG A 282 -22.56 7.38 15.35
N CYS A 283 -22.06 7.44 16.57
CA CYS A 283 -22.80 7.34 17.82
C CYS A 283 -22.83 8.69 18.54
N ASP A 284 -23.45 8.73 19.72
CA ASP A 284 -23.55 9.94 20.53
C ASP A 284 -22.19 10.48 20.99
N ASP A 285 -21.19 9.60 21.13
CA ASP A 285 -19.89 9.85 21.74
C ASP A 285 -18.69 9.71 20.78
N CYS A 286 -18.79 8.96 19.68
CA CYS A 286 -17.69 8.80 18.73
C CYS A 286 -18.12 8.47 17.29
N MET A 287 -17.14 8.45 16.39
CA MET A 287 -17.26 7.80 15.08
C MET A 287 -16.49 6.49 15.08
N PHE A 288 -16.93 5.52 14.27
CA PHE A 288 -16.18 4.31 14.03
C PHE A 288 -16.43 3.83 12.61
N GLY A 289 -15.47 3.12 12.03
CA GLY A 289 -15.70 2.41 10.79
C GLY A 289 -15.63 0.90 11.02
N VAL A 290 -16.47 0.20 10.27
CA VAL A 290 -16.56 -1.26 10.30
C VAL A 290 -15.98 -1.83 9.01
N LEU A 291 -15.37 -3.00 9.14
CA LEU A 291 -14.69 -3.73 8.08
C LEU A 291 -15.35 -5.11 7.90
N PRO A 292 -15.04 -5.84 6.81
CA PRO A 292 -15.57 -7.18 6.59
C PRO A 292 -15.41 -8.10 7.81
N GLY A 293 -16.45 -8.89 8.06
CA GLY A 293 -16.57 -9.78 9.23
C GLY A 293 -17.27 -9.13 10.44
N ASP A 294 -17.40 -7.81 10.49
CA ASP A 294 -18.20 -7.14 11.51
C ASP A 294 -19.70 -7.42 11.34
N GLU A 295 -20.43 -7.60 12.44
CA GLU A 295 -21.89 -7.79 12.43
C GLU A 295 -22.66 -6.58 11.85
N LEU A 296 -22.07 -5.39 11.90
CA LEU A 296 -22.62 -4.17 11.32
C LEU A 296 -22.14 -3.93 9.87
N TYR A 297 -21.27 -4.78 9.32
CA TYR A 297 -20.79 -4.59 7.95
C TYR A 297 -21.92 -4.89 6.95
N PRO A 298 -22.35 -3.92 6.12
CA PRO A 298 -23.45 -4.11 5.20
C PRO A 298 -23.06 -5.01 4.02
N LYS A 299 -24.07 -5.63 3.39
CA LYS A 299 -23.86 -6.44 2.18
C LYS A 299 -23.39 -5.60 0.98
N GLU A 300 -23.81 -4.35 0.90
CA GLU A 300 -23.49 -3.41 -0.19
C GLU A 300 -22.78 -2.16 0.39
N PRO A 301 -21.49 -2.25 0.76
CA PRO A 301 -20.77 -1.12 1.39
C PRO A 301 -20.69 0.11 0.48
N GLY A 302 -20.66 -0.07 -0.84
CA GLY A 302 -20.65 1.02 -1.81
C GLY A 302 -21.93 1.86 -1.85
N ALA A 303 -23.05 1.35 -1.33
CA ALA A 303 -24.31 2.08 -1.23
C ALA A 303 -24.35 3.02 -0.01
N CYS A 304 -23.43 2.86 0.95
CA CYS A 304 -23.36 3.67 2.18
C CYS A 304 -22.65 5.01 1.93
N THR A 305 -23.27 5.89 1.15
CA THR A 305 -22.71 7.20 0.74
C THR A 305 -22.77 8.28 1.83
N GLN A 306 -23.39 7.98 2.97
CA GLN A 306 -23.43 8.85 4.14
C GLN A 306 -23.08 8.05 5.40
N THR A 307 -22.54 8.73 6.41
CA THR A 307 -22.30 8.13 7.73
C THR A 307 -23.61 7.67 8.34
N ILE A 308 -23.65 6.41 8.78
CA ILE A 308 -24.85 5.82 9.38
C ILE A 308 -24.92 6.24 10.86
N VAL A 309 -26.02 6.84 11.28
CA VAL A 309 -26.20 7.33 12.66
C VAL A 309 -26.91 6.26 13.49
N LEU A 310 -26.33 5.91 14.63
CA LEU A 310 -26.91 5.02 15.63
C LEU A 310 -27.09 5.78 16.95
N SER A 311 -28.24 5.60 17.60
CA SER A 311 -28.50 6.17 18.92
C SER A 311 -27.79 5.39 20.03
N GLY A 312 -27.32 6.09 21.07
CA GLY A 312 -26.62 5.50 22.21
C GLY A 312 -25.10 5.66 22.13
N SER A 313 -24.43 5.24 23.21
CA SER A 313 -22.97 5.25 23.30
C SER A 313 -22.35 4.12 22.48
N VAL A 314 -21.09 4.29 22.07
CA VAL A 314 -20.33 3.21 21.44
C VAL A 314 -20.20 2.02 22.38
N ASP A 315 -20.11 2.26 23.69
CA ASP A 315 -20.02 1.22 24.73
C ASP A 315 -21.28 0.35 24.81
N ASP A 316 -22.46 0.93 24.58
CA ASP A 316 -23.72 0.18 24.52
C ASP A 316 -23.76 -0.79 23.33
N LEU A 317 -23.18 -0.39 22.19
CA LEU A 317 -23.04 -1.24 21.02
C LEU A 317 -21.98 -2.34 21.28
N HIS A 318 -20.85 -1.94 21.84
CA HIS A 318 -19.72 -2.80 22.19
C HIS A 318 -20.11 -3.95 23.12
N ARG A 319 -20.94 -3.69 24.13
CA ARG A 319 -21.44 -4.73 25.06
C ARG A 319 -22.26 -5.82 24.38
N LYS A 320 -22.89 -5.53 23.23
CA LYS A 320 -23.75 -6.47 22.50
C LYS A 320 -23.00 -7.18 21.37
N ALA A 321 -21.89 -6.61 20.90
CA ALA A 321 -21.16 -7.09 19.75
C ALA A 321 -20.49 -8.44 20.00
N LYS A 322 -20.75 -9.41 19.10
CA LYS A 322 -20.13 -10.74 19.16
C LYS A 322 -19.05 -10.94 18.13
N GLN A 323 -19.22 -10.36 16.94
CA GLN A 323 -18.26 -10.40 15.84
C GLN A 323 -17.97 -8.98 15.40
N TYR A 324 -16.71 -8.58 15.45
CA TYR A 324 -16.31 -7.22 15.17
C TYR A 324 -14.96 -7.13 14.46
N ASN A 325 -14.86 -6.11 13.61
CA ASN A 325 -13.65 -5.68 12.93
C ASN A 325 -13.75 -4.16 12.71
N ARG A 326 -13.26 -3.38 13.67
CA ARG A 326 -13.53 -1.94 13.77
C ARG A 326 -12.28 -1.12 13.99
N TYR A 327 -12.34 0.12 13.53
CA TYR A 327 -11.53 1.22 14.04
C TYR A 327 -12.47 2.26 14.64
N ILE A 328 -12.17 2.67 15.86
CA ILE A 328 -12.99 3.57 16.67
C ILE A 328 -12.21 4.87 16.85
N VAL A 329 -12.82 5.99 16.51
CA VAL A 329 -12.20 7.31 16.48
C VAL A 329 -12.83 8.17 17.59
N TYR A 330 -12.15 8.25 18.73
CA TYR A 330 -12.58 9.09 19.85
C TYR A 330 -12.17 10.56 19.65
N ASP A 331 -11.02 10.78 19.04
CA ASP A 331 -10.56 12.07 18.54
C ASP A 331 -9.61 11.85 17.34
N PHE A 332 -9.02 12.94 16.82
CA PHE A 332 -8.20 12.93 15.61
C PHE A 332 -6.92 12.07 15.70
N HIS A 333 -6.40 11.82 16.91
CA HIS A 333 -5.19 11.05 17.16
C HIS A 333 -5.43 9.80 18.03
N LYS A 334 -6.56 9.74 18.74
CA LYS A 334 -6.98 8.61 19.56
C LYS A 334 -7.86 7.66 18.75
N VAL A 335 -7.19 6.76 18.03
CA VAL A 335 -7.82 5.69 17.26
C VAL A 335 -7.57 4.34 17.93
N VAL A 336 -8.64 3.60 18.17
CA VAL A 336 -8.61 2.25 18.74
C VAL A 336 -8.97 1.23 17.67
N LEU A 337 -8.13 0.20 17.49
CA LEU A 337 -8.43 -0.93 16.62
C LEU A 337 -8.90 -2.12 17.45
N ALA A 338 -9.89 -2.85 16.92
CA ALA A 338 -10.40 -4.04 17.55
C ALA A 338 -10.95 -5.03 16.52
N SER A 339 -10.45 -6.26 16.55
CA SER A 339 -10.93 -7.34 15.69
C SER A 339 -10.87 -8.69 16.40
N ASN A 340 -11.96 -9.45 16.32
CA ASN A 340 -12.01 -10.85 16.75
C ASN A 340 -12.35 -11.83 15.62
N VAL A 341 -12.41 -11.33 14.39
CA VAL A 341 -12.67 -12.15 13.20
C VAL A 341 -11.35 -12.67 12.62
N PRO A 342 -11.33 -13.89 12.06
CA PRO A 342 -10.17 -14.37 11.32
C PRO A 342 -9.84 -13.42 10.15
N PRO A 343 -8.57 -13.09 9.92
CA PRO A 343 -8.17 -12.31 8.77
C PRO A 343 -8.44 -13.07 7.46
N GLY A 344 -8.88 -12.34 6.43
CA GLY A 344 -9.06 -12.89 5.08
C GLY A 344 -7.73 -13.15 4.37
N ASP A 345 -7.79 -13.94 3.29
CA ASP A 345 -6.70 -14.11 2.31
C ASP A 345 -5.34 -14.55 2.91
N GLY A 346 -5.38 -15.35 4.00
CA GLY A 346 -4.19 -15.78 4.73
C GLY A 346 -3.40 -14.63 5.37
N HIS A 347 -3.99 -13.45 5.51
CA HIS A 347 -3.35 -12.28 6.10
C HIS A 347 -3.18 -12.45 7.62
N LEU A 348 -2.35 -11.61 8.24
CA LEU A 348 -2.22 -11.51 9.68
C LEU A 348 -3.43 -10.87 10.40
N PRO A 349 -3.71 -11.29 11.65
CA PRO A 349 -4.57 -10.52 12.54
C PRO A 349 -3.86 -9.22 12.99
N LEU A 350 -4.62 -8.33 13.61
CA LEU A 350 -4.05 -7.19 14.32
C LEU A 350 -3.14 -7.68 15.46
N GLN A 351 -1.99 -7.02 15.65
CA GLN A 351 -1.04 -7.39 16.69
C GLN A 351 -1.68 -7.25 18.10
N PRO A 352 -1.46 -8.20 19.04
CA PRO A 352 -2.20 -8.25 20.31
C PRO A 352 -2.13 -7.03 21.24
N LEU A 353 -1.04 -6.26 21.22
CA LEU A 353 -0.87 -5.03 22.01
C LEU A 353 -1.78 -3.90 21.53
N VAL A 354 -2.16 -3.91 20.25
CA VAL A 354 -2.97 -2.87 19.61
C VAL A 354 -4.36 -3.36 19.19
N ASN A 355 -4.60 -4.68 19.25
CA ASN A 355 -5.90 -5.29 19.07
C ASN A 355 -6.70 -5.28 20.38
N ASN A 356 -7.55 -4.28 20.54
CA ASN A 356 -8.34 -4.12 21.75
C ASN A 356 -9.53 -5.08 21.77
N LYS A 357 -9.86 -5.59 22.96
CA LYS A 357 -11.12 -6.31 23.14
C LYS A 357 -12.21 -5.30 23.37
N ILE A 358 -13.16 -5.23 22.45
CA ILE A 358 -14.28 -4.27 22.53
C ILE A 358 -15.03 -4.36 23.88
N ALA A 359 -15.21 -5.56 24.44
CA ALA A 359 -15.87 -5.73 25.75
C ALA A 359 -15.06 -5.18 26.96
N LYS A 360 -13.82 -4.73 26.74
CA LYS A 360 -12.93 -4.13 27.74
C LYS A 360 -12.66 -2.64 27.49
N LEU A 361 -13.19 -2.11 26.38
CA LEU A 361 -13.27 -0.67 26.10
C LEU A 361 -14.52 -0.15 26.77
#